data_AF-A0A7N2M0D7-F1
#
_entry.id   AF-A0A7N2M0D7-F1
#
_cell.length_a   1.000
_cell.length_b   1.000
_cell.length_c   1.000
_cell.angle_alpha   90.00
_cell.angle_beta   90.00
_cell.angle_gamma   90.00
#
_symmetry.space_group_name_H-M   'P 1'
#
loop_
_entity.id
_entity.type
_entity.pdbx_description
1 polymer ?
#
loop_
_entity_poly.entity_id
_entity_poly.type
_entity_poly.pdbx_seq_one_letter_code
_entity_poly.pdbx_strand_id
1 'polypeptide(L)'
;MKIEIQCFYFLTLLILPIYAATAVGGKSGGGGGVLVGGWQPIKNVTEPHVTEIGDFAVEEYNKESKSQLTFLSVVKGETQVVAVG
;
A
#
# COMPACT_ATOMS: atom_id res chain seq x y z
N MET A 1 3.14 -15.42 36.10
CA MET A 1 2.73 -14.00 35.97
C MET A 1 3.88 -12.99 35.95
N LYS A 2 5.11 -13.32 36.38
CA LYS A 2 6.25 -12.39 36.33
C LYS A 2 6.91 -12.30 34.95
N ILE A 3 7.00 -13.42 34.21
CA ILE A 3 7.49 -13.47 32.81
C ILE A 3 6.58 -12.70 31.85
N GLU A 4 5.26 -12.87 31.96
CA GLU A 4 4.28 -12.18 31.11
C GLU A 4 4.43 -10.66 31.16
N ILE A 5 4.52 -10.10 32.38
CA ILE A 5 4.68 -8.65 32.59
C ILE A 5 6.02 -8.15 32.03
N GLN A 6 7.08 -8.96 32.12
CA GLN A 6 8.39 -8.63 31.55
C GLN A 6 8.35 -8.64 30.01
N CYS A 7 7.65 -9.60 29.41
CA CYS A 7 7.43 -9.66 27.96
C CYS A 7 6.62 -8.46 27.47
N PHE A 8 5.54 -8.09 28.17
CA PHE A 8 4.75 -6.90 27.83
C PHE A 8 5.59 -5.61 27.90
N TYR A 9 6.40 -5.45 28.94
CA TYR A 9 7.26 -4.28 29.09
C TYR A 9 8.32 -4.20 27.97
N PHE A 10 8.94 -5.32 27.65
CA PHE A 10 9.92 -5.41 26.55
C PHE A 10 9.28 -5.12 25.18
N LEU A 11 8.06 -5.63 24.94
CA LEU A 11 7.31 -5.35 23.72
C LEU A 11 7.01 -3.85 23.59
N THR A 12 6.54 -3.20 24.65
CA THR A 12 6.25 -1.76 24.62
C THR A 12 7.49 -0.90 24.38
N LEU A 13 8.65 -1.28 24.95
CA LEU A 13 9.93 -0.58 24.77
C LEU A 13 10.46 -0.66 23.33
N LEU A 14 10.22 -1.77 22.64
CA LEU A 14 10.58 -1.95 21.22
C LEU A 14 9.75 -1.09 20.27
N ILE A 15 8.50 -0.77 20.63
CA ILE A 15 7.56 -0.07 19.75
C ILE A 15 7.66 1.47 19.90
N LEU A 16 8.10 1.97 21.07
CA LEU A 16 8.30 3.41 21.34
C LEU A 16 9.14 4.18 20.29
N PRO A 17 10.30 3.69 19.80
CA PRO A 17 11.09 4.42 18.81
C PRO A 17 10.42 4.50 17.42
N ILE A 18 9.46 3.62 17.12
CA ILE A 18 8.76 3.60 15.82
C ILE A 18 7.81 4.80 15.68
N TYR A 19 7.26 5.29 16.80
CA TYR A 19 6.37 6.46 16.80
C TYR A 19 7.10 7.80 16.58
N ALA A 20 8.41 7.87 16.86
CA ALA A 20 9.18 9.10 16.71
C ALA A 20 9.54 9.46 15.25
N ALA A 21 9.34 8.54 14.30
CA ALA A 21 9.74 8.72 12.90
C ALA A 21 8.68 9.42 12.00
N THR A 22 7.52 9.82 12.53
CA THR A 22 6.43 10.38 11.70
C THR A 22 6.49 11.90 11.46
N ALA A 23 7.54 12.59 11.93
CA ALA A 23 7.71 14.03 11.75
C ALA A 23 8.96 14.40 10.94
N VAL A 24 9.04 13.94 9.70
CA VAL A 24 9.76 14.67 8.63
C VAL A 24 8.74 15.07 7.57
N GLY A 25 8.19 16.27 7.76
CA GLY A 25 7.46 16.96 6.70
C GLY A 25 8.43 17.38 5.61
N GLY A 26 8.45 16.64 4.50
CA GLY A 26 9.08 17.08 3.27
C GLY A 26 8.10 17.89 2.43
N LYS A 27 8.23 19.23 2.42
CA LYS A 27 7.65 20.07 1.37
C LYS A 27 8.51 19.92 0.12
N SER A 28 8.06 19.18 -0.89
CA SER A 28 8.66 19.24 -2.23
C SER A 28 7.90 20.24 -3.09
N GLY A 29 8.66 21.19 -3.63
CA GLY A 29 8.21 22.38 -4.33
C GLY A 29 7.69 22.12 -5.74
N GLY A 30 7.06 23.15 -6.29
CA GLY A 30 6.26 23.14 -7.50
C GLY A 30 7.02 22.91 -8.79
N GLY A 31 6.41 22.09 -9.64
CA GLY A 31 6.70 21.94 -11.06
C GLY A 31 5.47 21.32 -11.70
N GLY A 32 4.73 22.09 -12.51
CA GLY A 32 3.45 21.69 -13.11
C GLY A 32 3.59 20.66 -14.24
N GLY A 33 4.18 19.50 -13.95
CA GLY A 33 4.25 18.33 -14.81
C GLY A 33 4.02 17.06 -13.99
N VAL A 34 3.59 15.97 -14.62
CA VAL A 34 3.43 14.67 -13.96
C VAL A 34 4.80 14.25 -13.42
N LEU A 35 4.97 14.30 -12.10
CA LEU A 35 6.22 13.95 -11.43
C LEU A 35 6.51 12.46 -11.67
N VAL A 36 7.63 12.14 -12.32
CA VAL A 36 8.14 10.76 -12.37
C VAL A 36 8.34 10.27 -10.94
N GLY A 37 7.82 9.09 -10.61
CA GLY A 37 7.85 8.55 -9.24
C GLY A 37 6.78 9.11 -8.28
N GLY A 38 5.93 10.05 -8.69
CA GLY A 38 4.78 10.46 -7.88
C GLY A 38 3.61 9.51 -8.05
N TRP A 39 3.08 8.97 -6.95
CA TRP A 39 1.78 8.29 -6.96
C TRP A 39 0.67 9.32 -7.17
N GLN A 40 -0.22 9.05 -8.12
CA GLN A 40 -1.39 9.88 -8.42
C GLN A 40 -2.65 9.02 -8.45
N PRO A 41 -3.81 9.53 -8.00
CA PRO A 41 -5.03 8.74 -7.96
C PRO A 41 -5.50 8.39 -9.37
N ILE A 42 -5.94 7.14 -9.55
CA ILE A 42 -6.63 6.72 -10.77
C ILE A 42 -8.01 7.39 -10.81
N LYS A 43 -8.24 8.20 -11.84
CA LYS A 43 -9.48 9.00 -11.96
C LYS A 43 -10.70 8.15 -12.24
N ASN A 44 -10.55 7.13 -13.10
CA ASN A 44 -11.63 6.22 -13.45
C ASN A 44 -11.19 4.78 -13.19
N VAL A 45 -11.66 4.21 -12.09
CA VAL A 45 -11.34 2.84 -11.69
C VAL A 45 -12.18 1.78 -12.40
N THR A 46 -13.26 2.19 -13.09
CA THR A 46 -14.09 1.29 -13.91
C THR A 46 -13.61 1.21 -15.36
N GLU A 47 -12.49 1.85 -15.67
CA GLU A 47 -11.84 1.71 -16.97
C GLU A 47 -11.42 0.24 -17.16
N PRO A 48 -11.61 -0.36 -18.36
CA PRO A 48 -11.41 -1.79 -18.58
C PRO A 48 -10.04 -2.29 -18.11
N HIS A 49 -8.96 -1.56 -18.42
CA HIS A 49 -7.61 -2.00 -18.07
C HIS A 49 -7.38 -2.02 -16.55
N VAL A 50 -7.92 -1.03 -15.81
CA VAL A 50 -7.86 -1.02 -14.34
C VAL A 50 -8.65 -2.18 -13.73
N THR A 51 -9.78 -2.51 -14.33
CA THR A 51 -10.64 -3.63 -13.88
C THR A 51 -9.94 -4.97 -14.11
N GLU A 52 -9.30 -5.16 -15.27
CA GLU A 52 -8.51 -6.35 -15.61
C GLU A 52 -7.36 -6.57 -14.63
N ILE A 53 -6.67 -5.50 -14.21
CA ILE A 53 -5.60 -5.59 -13.19
C ILE A 53 -6.16 -6.09 -11.84
N GLY A 54 -7.35 -5.60 -11.45
CA GLY A 54 -8.02 -6.03 -10.22
C GLY A 54 -8.43 -7.51 -10.25
N ASP A 55 -8.99 -7.95 -11.38
CA ASP A 55 -9.39 -9.33 -11.59
C ASP A 55 -8.17 -10.28 -11.59
N PHE A 56 -7.13 -9.92 -12.34
CA PHE A 56 -5.85 -10.65 -12.36
C PHE A 56 -5.27 -10.83 -10.95
N ALA A 57 -5.27 -9.78 -10.12
CA ALA A 57 -4.75 -9.86 -8.76
C ALA A 57 -5.54 -10.84 -7.89
N VAL A 58 -6.87 -10.89 -8.01
CA VAL A 58 -7.71 -11.86 -7.29
C VAL A 58 -7.47 -13.28 -7.79
N GLU A 59 -7.33 -13.47 -9.10
CA GLU A 59 -7.02 -14.78 -9.69
C GLU A 59 -5.67 -15.32 -9.22
N GLU A 60 -4.60 -14.53 -9.30
CA GLU A 60 -3.26 -14.95 -8.85
C GLU A 60 -3.26 -15.26 -7.35
N TYR A 61 -3.91 -14.42 -6.54
CA TYR A 61 -4.04 -14.69 -5.12
C TYR A 61 -4.77 -16.00 -4.84
N ASN A 62 -5.85 -16.31 -5.56
CA ASN A 62 -6.55 -17.58 -5.43
C ASN A 62 -5.66 -18.78 -5.79
N LYS A 63 -4.83 -18.66 -6.85
CA LYS A 63 -3.86 -19.71 -7.26
C LYS A 63 -2.83 -19.96 -6.15
N GLU A 64 -2.24 -18.91 -5.60
CA GLU A 64 -1.19 -19.02 -4.57
C GLU A 64 -1.74 -19.50 -3.22
N SER A 65 -2.88 -18.95 -2.80
CA SER A 65 -3.44 -19.21 -1.46
C SER A 65 -4.40 -20.40 -1.41
N LYS A 66 -4.75 -20.99 -2.56
CA LYS A 66 -5.82 -22.00 -2.70
C LYS A 66 -7.18 -21.50 -2.19
N SER A 67 -7.44 -20.20 -2.34
CA SER A 67 -8.71 -19.55 -2.01
C SER A 67 -9.68 -19.56 -3.19
N GLN A 68 -10.91 -19.09 -2.97
CA GLN A 68 -11.96 -18.97 -3.98
C GLN A 68 -12.65 -17.60 -3.89
N LEU A 69 -11.87 -16.53 -3.85
CA LEU A 69 -12.41 -15.17 -3.85
C LEU A 69 -13.00 -14.83 -5.22
N THR A 70 -14.09 -14.07 -5.23
CA THR A 70 -14.71 -13.54 -6.45
C THR A 70 -14.37 -12.06 -6.57
N PHE A 71 -13.78 -11.66 -7.70
CA PHE A 71 -13.58 -10.25 -8.01
C PHE A 71 -14.94 -9.55 -8.23
N LEU A 72 -15.10 -8.36 -7.64
CA LEU A 72 -16.32 -7.56 -7.78
C LEU A 72 -16.06 -6.24 -8.50
N SER A 73 -15.16 -5.41 -7.97
CA SER A 73 -14.83 -4.11 -8.53
C SER A 73 -13.61 -3.49 -7.86
N VAL A 74 -12.91 -2.60 -8.57
CA VAL A 74 -11.92 -1.70 -7.97
C VAL A 74 -12.62 -0.45 -7.43
N VAL A 75 -12.39 -0.12 -6.15
CA VAL A 75 -12.98 1.06 -5.49
C VAL A 75 -12.06 2.29 -5.58
N LYS A 76 -10.75 2.08 -5.52
CA LYS A 76 -9.72 3.12 -5.61
C LYS A 76 -8.41 2.49 -6.09
N GLY A 77 -7.57 3.28 -6.76
CA GLY A 77 -6.19 2.91 -7.05
C GLY A 77 -5.33 4.16 -7.30
N GLU A 78 -4.02 3.95 -7.39
CA GLU A 78 -3.03 4.98 -7.70
C GLU A 78 -2.14 4.49 -8.85
N THR A 79 -1.67 5.40 -9.69
CA THR A 79 -0.70 5.13 -10.77
C THR A 79 0.60 5.87 -10.50
N GLN A 80 1.72 5.30 -10.95
CA GLN A 80 3.03 5.91 -10.84
C GLN A 80 3.81 5.65 -12.12
N VAL A 81 4.41 6.71 -12.67
CA VAL A 81 5.35 6.58 -13.79
C VAL A 81 6.69 6.09 -13.22
N VAL A 82 7.12 4.90 -13.65
CA VAL A 82 8.39 4.27 -13.28
C VAL A 82 9.30 4.15 -14.50
N ALA A 83 10.62 4.07 -14.29
CA ALA A 83 11.55 3.78 -15.36
C ALA A 83 11.40 2.33 -15.84
N VAL A 84 11.50 2.11 -17.15
CA VAL A 84 11.75 0.78 -17.70
C VAL A 84 13.24 0.49 -17.48
N GLY A 85 13.53 -0.55 -16.72
CA GLY A 85 14.89 -1.07 -16.50
C GLY A 85 15.33 -2.04 -17.58
#